data_AF-A0A965AGU1-F1
#
_entry.id   AF-A0A965AGU1-F1
#
_cell.length_a   1.000
_cell.length_b   1.000
_cell.length_c   1.000
_cell.angle_alpha   90.00
_cell.angle_beta   90.00
_cell.angle_gamma   90.00
#
_symmetry.space_group_name_H-M   'P 1'
#
loop_
_entity.id
_entity.type
_entity.pdbx_description
1 polymer ?
#
loop_
_entity_poly.entity_id
_entity_poly.type
_entity_poly.pdbx_seq_one_letter_code
_entity_poly.pdbx_strand_id
1 'polypeptide(L)'
;MNRQLNPSVFNQVRRLMGNRFSFTVVAEDEQWANDRIQQAINEVVRIEKLLTTFDEDSQTNQINRSAGITSVCVDEEVFDLIERSIKISELTQGAFDLTY
;
A
#
# COMPACT_ATOMS: atom_id res chain seq x y z
N MET A 1 -34.78 -28.02 -4.10
CA MET A 1 -34.82 -26.77 -4.91
C MET A 1 -33.47 -26.09 -4.71
N ASN A 2 -32.49 -26.39 -5.60
CA ASN A 2 -31.13 -25.85 -5.49
C ASN A 2 -31.13 -24.45 -6.11
N ARG A 3 -30.92 -23.42 -5.29
CA ARG A 3 -30.66 -22.06 -5.78
C ARG A 3 -29.23 -22.06 -6.32
N GLN A 4 -29.05 -22.00 -7.63
CA GLN A 4 -27.75 -21.67 -8.22
C GLN A 4 -27.43 -20.24 -7.79
N LEU A 5 -26.49 -20.10 -6.86
CA LEU A 5 -25.91 -18.81 -6.56
C LEU A 5 -24.97 -18.50 -7.72
N ASN A 6 -25.29 -17.45 -8.49
CA ASN A 6 -24.43 -16.99 -9.56
C ASN A 6 -23.57 -15.85 -8.99
N PRO A 7 -22.24 -15.96 -9.07
CA PRO A 7 -21.37 -14.90 -8.57
C PRO A 7 -21.61 -13.60 -9.35
N SER A 8 -21.73 -12.51 -8.60
CA SER A 8 -21.88 -11.15 -9.10
C SER A 8 -20.57 -10.37 -8.95
N VAL A 9 -20.40 -9.34 -9.77
CA VAL A 9 -19.23 -8.45 -9.72
C VAL A 9 -19.57 -7.22 -8.90
N PHE A 10 -18.86 -7.02 -7.80
CA PHE A 10 -18.93 -5.83 -6.96
C PHE A 10 -17.70 -4.97 -7.22
N ASN A 11 -17.91 -3.69 -7.54
CA ASN A 11 -16.82 -2.78 -7.86
C ASN A 11 -16.96 -1.47 -7.09
N GLN A 12 -15.84 -0.96 -6.60
CA GLN A 12 -15.77 0.36 -5.99
C GLN A 12 -14.51 1.10 -6.43
N VAL A 13 -14.70 2.37 -6.77
CA VAL A 13 -13.62 3.27 -7.18
C VAL A 13 -13.39 4.32 -6.10
N ARG A 14 -12.13 4.59 -5.77
CA ARG A 14 -11.70 5.59 -4.78
C ARG A 14 -10.48 6.36 -5.27
N ARG A 15 -10.30 7.57 -4.75
CA ARG A 15 -9.06 8.34 -4.92
C ARG A 15 -8.22 8.19 -3.65
N LEU A 16 -7.06 7.56 -3.76
CA LEU A 16 -6.14 7.21 -2.67
C LEU A 16 -4.70 7.39 -3.17
N MET A 17 -3.75 7.75 -2.30
CA MET A 17 -2.36 8.01 -2.67
C MET A 17 -2.22 8.94 -3.90
N GLY A 18 -3.07 9.97 -3.96
CA GLY A 18 -3.15 10.91 -5.09
C GLY A 18 -3.74 10.35 -6.41
N ASN A 19 -4.00 9.05 -6.51
CA ASN A 19 -4.36 8.31 -7.73
C ASN A 19 -5.75 7.67 -7.66
N ARG A 20 -6.26 7.17 -8.80
CA ARG A 20 -7.56 6.46 -8.89
C ARG A 20 -7.35 4.95 -8.72
N PHE A 21 -7.91 4.39 -7.64
CA PHE A 21 -7.94 2.97 -7.35
C PHE A 21 -9.31 2.37 -7.67
N SER A 22 -9.33 1.14 -8.19
CA SER A 22 -10.54 0.36 -8.46
C SER A 22 -10.42 -1.00 -7.79
N PHE A 23 -11.36 -1.31 -6.91
CA PHE A 23 -11.43 -2.57 -6.18
C PHE A 23 -12.59 -3.37 -6.74
N THR A 24 -12.33 -4.59 -7.17
CA THR A 24 -13.35 -5.47 -7.76
C THR A 24 -13.31 -6.83 -7.05
N VAL A 25 -14.47 -7.29 -6.60
CA VAL A 25 -14.65 -8.61 -5.99
C VAL A 25 -15.75 -9.35 -6.74
N VAL A 26 -15.49 -10.61 -7.06
CA VAL A 26 -16.48 -11.52 -7.66
C VAL A 26 -16.95 -12.47 -6.57
N ALA A 27 -18.21 -12.38 -6.17
CA ALA A 27 -18.76 -13.16 -5.05
C ALA A 27 -20.27 -13.37 -5.18
N GLU A 28 -20.80 -14.32 -4.42
CA GLU A 28 -22.25 -14.56 -4.34
C GLU A 28 -22.91 -13.71 -3.24
N ASP A 29 -22.14 -13.31 -2.23
CA ASP A 29 -22.59 -12.52 -1.08
C ASP A 29 -22.10 -11.06 -1.23
N GLU A 30 -23.05 -10.15 -1.37
CA GLU A 30 -22.79 -8.71 -1.48
C GLU A 30 -22.16 -8.12 -0.21
N GLN A 31 -22.64 -8.50 0.97
CA GLN A 31 -22.11 -7.96 2.21
C GLN A 31 -20.66 -8.39 2.40
N TRP A 32 -20.38 -9.67 2.16
CA TRP A 32 -19.01 -10.19 2.21
C TRP A 32 -18.11 -9.48 1.20
N ALA A 33 -18.58 -9.25 -0.03
CA ALA A 33 -17.81 -8.56 -1.06
C ALA A 33 -17.49 -7.11 -0.67
N ASN A 34 -18.48 -6.39 -0.17
CA ASN A 34 -18.31 -5.01 0.31
C ASN A 34 -17.34 -4.95 1.50
N ASP A 35 -17.39 -5.90 2.42
CA ASP A 35 -16.45 -5.97 3.55
C ASP A 35 -15.01 -6.20 3.07
N ARG A 36 -14.79 -7.06 2.06
CA ARG A 36 -13.47 -7.29 1.46
C ARG A 36 -12.96 -6.05 0.72
N ILE A 37 -13.83 -5.37 -0.03
CA ILE A 37 -13.50 -4.10 -0.68
C ILE A 37 -13.09 -3.06 0.36
N GLN A 38 -13.83 -2.96 1.47
CA GLN A 38 -13.53 -2.00 2.53
C GLN A 38 -12.20 -2.33 3.22
N GLN A 39 -11.89 -3.60 3.44
CA GLN A 39 -10.58 -4.02 3.95
C GLN A 39 -9.44 -3.60 3.01
N ALA A 40 -9.58 -3.80 1.71
CA ALA A 40 -8.57 -3.40 0.73
C ALA A 40 -8.38 -1.87 0.68
N ILE A 41 -9.47 -1.10 0.80
CA ILE A 41 -9.40 0.37 0.89
C ILE A 41 -8.65 0.79 2.15
N ASN A 42 -8.99 0.21 3.30
CA ASN A 42 -8.34 0.52 4.57
C ASN A 42 -6.84 0.21 4.53
N GLU A 43 -6.45 -0.86 3.84
CA GLU A 43 -5.06 -1.24 3.68
C GLU A 43 -4.27 -0.24 2.84
N VAL A 44 -4.84 0.25 1.73
CA VAL A 44 -4.20 1.33 0.95
C VAL A 44 -4.07 2.61 1.79
N VAL A 45 -5.06 2.94 2.62
CA VAL A 45 -4.98 4.08 3.54
C VAL A 45 -3.89 3.89 4.60
N ARG A 46 -3.72 2.67 5.13
CA ARG A 46 -2.64 2.34 6.06
C ARG A 46 -1.27 2.53 5.41
N ILE A 47 -1.08 1.98 4.21
CA ILE A 47 0.16 2.11 3.42
C ILE A 47 0.45 3.57 3.08
N GLU A 48 -0.56 4.36 2.71
CA GLU A 48 -0.41 5.79 2.43
C GLU A 48 0.16 6.55 3.64
N LYS A 49 -0.36 6.27 4.85
CA LYS A 49 0.15 6.88 6.09
C LYS A 49 1.57 6.43 6.44
N LEU A 50 1.90 5.17 6.16
CA LEU A 50 3.23 4.63 6.46
C LEU A 50 4.31 5.25 5.55
N LEU A 51 4.00 5.40 4.26
CA LEU A 51 4.97 5.74 3.22
C LEU A 51 5.00 7.23 2.85
N THR A 52 3.98 8.01 3.20
CA THR A 52 3.92 9.44 2.87
C THR A 52 5.12 10.20 3.40
N THR A 53 5.65 11.15 2.62
CA THR A 53 6.70 12.06 3.05
C THR A 53 6.15 13.34 3.68
N PHE A 54 4.84 13.57 3.58
CA PHE A 54 4.18 14.81 4.02
C PHE A 54 3.74 14.78 5.48
N ASP A 55 3.57 13.59 6.05
CA ASP A 55 3.21 13.43 7.46
C ASP A 55 4.51 13.42 8.29
N GLU A 56 4.57 14.25 9.32
CA GLU A 56 5.75 14.33 10.19
C GLU A 56 5.93 13.07 11.04
N ASP A 57 4.85 12.33 11.27
CA ASP A 57 4.86 11.10 12.06
C ASP A 57 5.18 9.85 11.22
N SER A 58 5.29 9.97 9.88
CA SER A 58 5.62 8.81 9.05
C SER A 58 7.06 8.33 9.27
N GLN A 59 7.27 7.02 9.15
CA GLN A 59 8.61 6.43 9.29
C GLN A 59 9.55 6.91 8.17
N THR A 60 9.04 7.14 6.96
CA THR A 60 9.80 7.74 5.86
C THR A 60 10.34 9.13 6.24
N ASN A 61 9.50 10.00 6.82
CA ASN A 61 9.93 11.34 7.21
C ASN A 61 10.95 11.28 8.37
N GLN A 62 10.75 10.39 9.34
CA GLN A 62 11.69 10.17 10.43
C GLN A 62 13.08 9.73 9.94
N ILE A 63 13.15 8.82 8.95
CA ILE A 63 14.39 8.42 8.28
C ILE A 63 15.06 9.66 7.64
N ASN A 64 14.30 10.42 6.83
CA ASN A 64 14.83 11.58 6.11
C ASN A 64 15.40 12.63 7.07
N ARG A 65 14.72 12.92 8.19
CA ARG A 65 15.21 13.88 9.20
C ARG A 65 16.46 13.41 9.94
N SER A 66 16.64 12.11 10.07
CA SER A 66 17.79 11.51 10.79
C SER A 66 18.95 11.15 9.86
N ALA A 67 18.84 11.44 8.56
CA ALA A 67 19.83 11.12 7.55
C ALA A 67 21.21 11.71 7.91
N GLY A 68 22.21 10.84 8.05
CA GLY A 68 23.56 11.23 8.45
C GLY A 68 23.73 11.55 9.95
N ILE A 69 22.70 11.38 10.77
CA ILE A 69 22.72 11.72 12.21
C ILE A 69 22.67 10.46 13.07
N THR A 70 21.61 9.64 12.94
CA THR A 70 21.40 8.44 13.77
C THR A 70 20.57 7.39 13.03
N SER A 71 20.66 6.14 13.46
CA SER A 71 19.76 5.07 13.03
C SER A 71 18.33 5.33 13.53
N VAL A 72 17.34 5.00 12.69
CA VAL A 72 15.92 5.05 13.01
C VAL A 72 15.37 3.63 13.07
N CYS A 73 14.68 3.28 14.14
CA CYS A 73 13.95 2.02 14.23
C CYS A 73 12.66 2.15 13.41
N VAL A 74 12.39 1.18 12.53
CA VAL A 74 11.21 1.17 11.65
C VAL A 74 10.52 -0.18 11.71
N ASP A 75 9.30 -0.23 11.19
CA ASP A 75 8.55 -1.46 11.08
C ASP A 75 9.22 -2.38 10.04
N GLU A 76 9.08 -3.69 10.23
CA GLU A 76 9.67 -4.71 9.35
C GLU A 76 9.28 -4.51 7.88
N GLU A 77 8.01 -4.17 7.62
CA GLU A 77 7.51 -3.89 6.27
C GLU A 77 8.25 -2.72 5.58
N VAL A 78 8.59 -1.66 6.32
CA VAL A 78 9.34 -0.51 5.79
C VAL A 78 10.80 -0.90 5.53
N PHE A 79 11.40 -1.65 6.45
CA PHE A 79 12.75 -2.16 6.29
C PHE A 79 12.86 -3.03 5.02
N ASP A 80 11.96 -4.00 4.84
CA ASP A 80 11.93 -4.89 3.69
C ASP A 80 11.70 -4.14 2.38
N LEU A 81 10.84 -3.11 2.39
CA LEU A 81 10.61 -2.25 1.24
C LEU A 81 11.88 -1.51 0.82
N ILE A 82 12.61 -0.92 1.77
CA ILE A 82 13.86 -0.20 1.51
C ILE A 82 14.93 -1.18 1.01
N GLU A 83 15.06 -2.34 1.66
CA GLU A 83 16.02 -3.37 1.27
C GLU A 83 15.76 -3.85 -0.17
N ARG A 84 14.50 -4.10 -0.53
CA ARG A 84 14.09 -4.46 -1.90
C ARG A 84 14.38 -3.34 -2.89
N SER A 85 14.13 -2.10 -2.51
CA SER A 85 14.35 -0.92 -3.36
C SER A 85 15.84 -0.73 -3.67
N ILE A 86 16.72 -0.95 -2.69
CA ILE A 86 18.19 -0.93 -2.89
C ILE A 86 18.60 -2.04 -3.86
N LYS A 87 18.11 -3.27 -3.67
CA LYS A 87 18.37 -4.39 -4.60
C LYS A 87 17.94 -4.05 -6.04
N ILE A 88 16.78 -3.41 -6.22
CA ILE A 88 16.31 -2.97 -7.55
C ILE A 88 17.22 -1.87 -8.11
N SER A 89 17.66 -0.92 -7.29
CA SER A 89 18.61 0.12 -7.71
C SER A 89 19.90 -0.49 -8.25
N GLU A 90 20.48 -1.47 -7.55
CA GLU A 90 21.68 -2.20 -7.98
C GLU A 90 21.45 -2.95 -9.30
N LEU A 91 20.35 -3.70 -9.41
CA LEU A 91 20.00 -4.45 -10.62
C LEU A 91 19.78 -3.54 -11.84
N THR A 92 19.28 -2.34 -11.59
CA THR A 92 19.02 -1.35 -12.64
C THR A 92 20.18 -0.38 -12.86
N GLN A 93 21.32 -0.60 -12.20
CA GLN A 93 22.50 0.27 -12.28
C GLN A 93 22.16 1.74 -12.00
N GLY A 94 21.30 1.98 -11.00
CA GLY A 94 20.85 3.30 -10.60
C GLY A 94 19.75 3.92 -11.47
N ALA A 95 19.20 3.21 -12.46
CA ALA A 95 18.06 3.73 -13.23
C ALA A 95 16.78 3.82 -12.37
N PHE A 96 16.68 2.98 -11.33
CA PHE A 96 15.78 3.20 -10.20
C PHE A 96 16.60 3.69 -8.99
N ASP A 97 16.18 4.77 -8.36
CA ASP A 97 16.82 5.34 -7.17
C ASP A 97 15.74 5.75 -6.17
N LEU A 98 15.77 5.14 -4.98
CA LEU A 98 14.82 5.46 -3.91
C LEU A 98 15.14 6.80 -3.23
N THR A 99 16.37 7.30 -3.36
CA THR A 99 16.87 8.49 -2.66
C THR A 99 16.68 9.79 -3.45
N TYR A 100 16.16 9.72 -4.68
CA TYR A 100 15.84 10.88 -5.53
C TYR A 100 14.60 11.63 -5.02
#